data_AF-A0AAW5ZTW5-F1
#
_entry.id   AF-A0AAW5ZTW5-F1
#
_cell.length_a   1.000
_cell.length_b   1.000
_cell.length_c   1.000
_cell.angle_alpha   90.00
_cell.angle_beta   90.00
_cell.angle_gamma   90.00
#
_symmetry.space_group_name_H-M   'P 1'
#
loop_
_entity.id
_entity.type
_entity.pdbx_description
1 polymer ?
#
loop_
_entity_poly.entity_id
_entity_poly.type
_entity_poly.pdbx_seq_one_letter_code
_entity_poly.pdbx_strand_id
1 'polypeptide(L)'
;MAMTKRIWMVCVLVVLAALGTGCKPTQSQAAKADAEEELGLKVQVLNYTDIPLGVVYVNGVWAGAMSSHAGGTKLAGAIGLPAKWRPGLTVEVEWQDDLLYAKDRDGLYKAQVLVEPYPEGEPASLWLAFFPDNKIRAIASRYTPRHPNFPDGLKFPFDVCMADAACATKFYPERIARSQKEQ
;
A
#
# COMPACT_ATOMS: atom_id res chain seq x y z
N MET A 1 36.26 -45.68 50.03
CA MET A 1 35.98 -44.24 50.07
C MET A 1 34.95 -43.91 48.99
N ALA A 2 33.93 -43.12 49.36
CA ALA A 2 32.91 -42.43 48.54
C ALA A 2 32.22 -43.23 47.42
N MET A 3 31.09 -43.90 47.64
CA MET A 3 29.70 -43.38 47.60
C MET A 3 29.32 -42.56 46.35
N THR A 4 28.49 -43.16 45.49
CA THR A 4 27.31 -42.47 44.93
C THR A 4 26.15 -43.46 44.73
N LYS A 5 25.01 -43.07 45.31
CA LYS A 5 23.74 -43.75 45.57
C LYS A 5 22.93 -43.94 44.26
N ARG A 6 22.35 -45.13 44.01
CA ARG A 6 20.95 -45.58 44.31
C ARG A 6 19.89 -44.81 43.48
N ILE A 7 18.96 -45.41 42.72
CA ILE A 7 17.74 -46.15 43.11
C ILE A 7 17.04 -46.53 41.76
N TRP A 8 16.87 -47.81 41.41
CA TRP A 8 15.66 -48.66 41.51
C TRP A 8 14.42 -48.25 40.67
N MET A 9 14.14 -49.08 39.65
CA MET A 9 12.84 -49.26 38.98
C MET A 9 11.74 -49.61 39.99
N VAL A 10 10.54 -49.03 39.86
CA VAL A 10 9.26 -49.74 40.06
C VAL A 10 8.17 -49.10 39.19
N CYS A 11 7.56 -49.91 38.32
CA CYS A 11 6.29 -49.67 37.63
C CYS A 11 5.11 -49.78 38.60
N VAL A 12 4.11 -48.89 38.56
CA VAL A 12 2.69 -49.27 38.82
C VAL A 12 1.76 -48.35 38.01
N LEU A 13 0.81 -48.99 37.32
CA LEU A 13 -0.28 -48.46 36.52
C LEU A 13 -1.30 -47.66 37.35
N VAL A 14 -2.10 -46.78 36.71
CA VAL A 14 -3.58 -46.84 36.70
C VAL A 14 -4.14 -45.69 35.83
N VAL A 15 -5.09 -46.10 34.99
CA VAL A 15 -5.90 -45.38 34.00
C VAL A 15 -6.91 -44.43 34.68
N LEU A 16 -7.23 -43.26 34.07
CA LEU A 16 -8.56 -42.60 33.99
C LEU A 16 -8.39 -41.29 33.18
N ALA A 17 -8.76 -41.23 31.91
CA ALA A 17 -10.07 -40.81 31.39
C ALA A 17 -10.38 -39.30 31.55
N ALA A 18 -10.47 -38.64 30.38
CA ALA A 18 -11.20 -37.41 30.07
C ALA A 18 -10.79 -36.10 30.77
N LEU A 19 -10.34 -35.13 29.97
CA LEU A 19 -11.03 -33.86 29.70
C LEU A 19 -10.15 -33.03 28.78
N GLY A 20 -10.64 -32.74 27.56
CA GLY A 20 -9.94 -31.90 26.61
C GLY A 20 -9.70 -30.51 27.19
N THR A 21 -8.44 -30.17 27.46
CA THR A 21 -8.01 -28.79 27.65
C THR A 21 -7.92 -28.13 26.28
N GLY A 22 -9.07 -27.89 25.67
CA GLY A 22 -9.17 -26.84 24.67
C GLY A 22 -8.85 -25.54 25.38
N CYS A 23 -7.70 -24.94 25.09
CA CYS A 23 -7.46 -23.54 25.39
C CYS A 23 -8.55 -22.73 24.69
N LYS A 24 -9.61 -22.36 25.41
CA LYS A 24 -10.42 -21.22 25.00
C LYS A 24 -9.51 -20.01 25.09
N PRO A 25 -9.26 -19.25 24.00
CA PRO A 25 -8.71 -17.93 24.17
C PRO A 25 -9.77 -17.15 24.94
N THR A 26 -9.50 -16.90 26.22
CA THR A 26 -10.20 -15.90 27.00
C THR A 26 -9.87 -14.56 26.36
N GLN A 27 -10.65 -14.16 25.36
CA GLN A 27 -10.69 -12.77 24.93
C GLN A 27 -11.42 -12.02 26.04
N SER A 28 -10.63 -11.54 27.00
CA SER A 28 -10.99 -10.43 27.85
C SER A 28 -11.12 -9.19 26.95
N GLN A 29 -12.24 -9.04 26.25
CA GLN A 29 -12.63 -7.77 25.65
C GLN A 29 -13.18 -6.87 26.76
N ALA A 30 -12.26 -6.30 27.54
CA ALA A 30 -12.50 -5.07 28.25
C ALA A 30 -12.07 -3.91 27.33
N ALA A 31 -12.89 -2.85 27.31
CA ALA A 31 -12.78 -1.62 26.54
C ALA A 31 -13.25 -1.68 25.06
N LYS A 32 -14.58 -1.73 24.88
CA LYS A 32 -15.22 -0.94 23.81
C LYS A 32 -15.18 0.54 24.25
N ALA A 33 -14.19 1.26 23.76
CA ALA A 33 -14.27 2.70 23.57
C ALA A 33 -14.04 2.92 22.07
N ASP A 34 -15.11 3.28 21.36
CA ASP A 34 -15.14 3.83 19.99
C ASP A 34 -13.98 3.41 19.06
N ALA A 35 -13.94 2.13 18.67
CA ALA A 35 -13.14 1.75 17.51
C ALA A 35 -13.81 2.34 16.27
N GLU A 36 -13.21 3.39 15.70
CA GLU A 36 -13.63 3.95 14.41
C GLU A 36 -13.56 2.83 13.36
N GLU A 37 -14.66 2.61 12.64
CA GLU A 37 -14.69 1.58 11.59
C GLU A 37 -13.61 1.90 10.56
N GLU A 38 -12.76 0.93 10.25
CA GLU A 38 -11.63 1.09 9.35
C GLU A 38 -11.87 0.34 8.04
N LEU A 39 -11.68 1.04 6.93
CA LEU A 39 -11.78 0.49 5.59
C LEU A 39 -10.41 -0.01 5.15
N GLY A 40 -10.34 -1.24 4.65
CA GLY A 40 -9.14 -1.77 4.01
C GLY A 40 -9.07 -1.35 2.53
N LEU A 41 -8.10 -0.51 2.19
CA LEU A 41 -7.90 0.01 0.83
C LEU A 41 -6.66 -0.59 0.18
N LYS A 42 -6.78 -0.98 -1.09
CA LYS A 42 -5.61 -1.32 -1.92
C LYS A 42 -4.86 -0.05 -2.29
N VAL A 43 -3.54 -0.07 -2.27
CA VAL A 43 -2.74 1.08 -2.74
C VAL A 43 -2.47 0.95 -4.24
N GLN A 44 -2.69 2.04 -4.96
CA GLN A 44 -2.45 2.18 -6.40
C GLN A 44 -1.55 3.40 -6.60
N VAL A 45 -0.37 3.22 -7.21
CA VAL A 45 0.54 4.35 -7.51
C VAL A 45 0.27 4.87 -8.93
N LEU A 46 0.26 6.20 -9.07
CA LEU A 46 0.22 6.91 -10.34
C LEU A 46 1.44 7.82 -10.40
N ASN A 47 2.36 7.58 -11.34
CA ASN A 47 3.56 8.40 -11.51
C ASN A 47 3.41 9.27 -12.76
N TYR A 48 3.09 10.56 -12.58
CA TYR A 48 3.05 11.56 -13.65
C TYR A 48 4.40 12.26 -13.88
N THR A 49 5.46 11.79 -13.23
CA THR A 49 6.78 12.39 -13.31
C THR A 49 7.65 11.72 -14.37
N ASP A 50 8.72 12.42 -14.73
CA ASP A 50 9.74 11.92 -15.65
C ASP A 50 10.70 10.91 -14.98
N ILE A 51 10.64 10.75 -13.66
CA ILE A 51 11.60 9.96 -12.87
C ILE A 51 10.89 8.70 -12.35
N PRO A 52 11.46 7.49 -12.54
CA PRO A 52 10.90 6.28 -11.97
C PRO A 52 10.94 6.33 -10.43
N LEU A 53 9.91 5.77 -9.83
CA LEU A 53 9.84 5.48 -8.40
C LEU A 53 10.33 4.05 -8.19
N GLY A 54 11.50 3.90 -7.59
CA GLY A 54 12.09 2.60 -7.29
C GLY A 54 11.37 1.87 -6.16
N VAL A 55 10.85 2.61 -5.19
CA VAL A 55 10.02 2.07 -4.10
C VAL A 55 9.09 3.13 -3.53
N VAL A 56 7.91 2.71 -3.09
CA VAL A 56 6.92 3.52 -2.39
C VAL A 56 6.39 2.74 -1.19
N TYR A 57 6.22 3.43 -0.06
CA TYR A 57 5.55 2.94 1.14
C TYR A 57 4.46 3.92 1.57
N VAL A 58 3.39 3.39 2.14
CA VAL A 58 2.32 4.19 2.75
C VAL A 58 2.06 3.65 4.15
N ASN A 59 2.22 4.50 5.17
CA ASN A 59 2.15 4.11 6.58
C ASN A 59 3.04 2.88 6.89
N GLY A 60 4.24 2.84 6.33
CA GLY A 60 5.19 1.71 6.45
C GLY A 60 4.84 0.45 5.64
N VAL A 61 3.69 0.42 4.94
CA VAL A 61 3.31 -0.70 4.08
C VAL A 61 3.90 -0.52 2.69
N TRP A 62 4.61 -1.53 2.19
CA TRP A 62 5.16 -1.50 0.83
C TRP A 62 4.04 -1.42 -0.21
N ALA A 63 4.08 -0.35 -1.00
CA ALA A 63 3.11 -0.03 -2.02
C ALA A 63 3.65 -0.22 -3.43
N GLY A 64 4.86 -0.78 -3.62
CA GLY A 64 5.39 -1.11 -4.95
C GLY A 64 6.38 -0.09 -5.53
N ALA A 65 6.57 -0.16 -6.84
CA ALA A 65 7.44 0.70 -7.65
C ALA A 65 6.67 1.14 -8.91
N MET A 66 7.08 2.24 -9.56
CA MET A 66 6.38 2.75 -10.73
C MET A 66 7.29 3.49 -11.71
N SER A 67 7.31 3.03 -12.97
CA SER A 67 8.00 3.73 -14.05
C SER A 67 7.44 5.14 -14.29
N SER A 68 8.25 6.00 -14.90
CA SER A 68 7.82 7.33 -15.36
C SER A 68 6.58 7.23 -16.24
N HIS A 69 5.64 8.15 -16.04
CA HIS A 69 4.37 8.23 -16.77
C HIS A 69 3.53 6.94 -16.76
N ALA A 70 3.73 6.06 -15.78
CA ALA A 70 2.98 4.82 -15.62
C ALA A 70 2.13 4.82 -14.34
N GLY A 71 1.12 3.95 -14.30
CA GLY A 71 0.27 3.81 -13.12
C GLY A 71 -0.98 3.00 -13.37
N GLY A 72 -1.70 2.70 -12.28
CA GLY A 72 -2.98 2.01 -12.33
C GLY A 72 -2.90 0.49 -12.21
N THR A 73 -1.72 -0.04 -11.92
CA THR A 73 -1.53 -1.45 -11.56
C THR A 73 -1.68 -1.64 -10.05
N LYS A 74 -2.39 -2.71 -9.65
CA LYS A 74 -2.56 -3.07 -8.24
C LYS A 74 -1.20 -3.43 -7.65
N LEU A 75 -0.87 -2.83 -6.51
CA LEU A 75 0.38 -3.09 -5.81
C LEU A 75 0.11 -3.85 -4.50
N ALA A 76 1.16 -4.44 -3.91
CA ALA A 76 1.01 -5.54 -2.95
C ALA A 76 0.46 -5.14 -1.57
N GLY A 77 0.33 -3.84 -1.27
CA GLY A 77 -0.09 -3.33 0.03
C GLY A 77 -1.58 -3.02 0.15
N ALA A 78 -2.10 -3.20 1.37
CA ALA A 78 -3.35 -2.61 1.81
C ALA A 78 -3.07 -1.69 3.00
N ILE A 79 -3.77 -0.57 3.06
CA ILE A 79 -3.74 0.36 4.19
C ILE A 79 -5.14 0.57 4.73
N GLY A 80 -5.24 0.96 5.99
CA GLY A 80 -6.50 1.30 6.60
C GLY A 80 -6.74 2.81 6.59
N LEU A 81 -7.98 3.21 6.31
CA LEU A 81 -8.47 4.58 6.51
C LEU A 81 -9.78 4.53 7.29
N PRO A 82 -10.12 5.58 8.07
CA PRO A 82 -11.40 5.64 8.76
C PRO A 82 -12.58 5.61 7.77
N ALA A 83 -13.66 4.93 8.12
CA ALA A 83 -14.85 4.84 7.27
C ALA A 83 -15.45 6.22 6.98
N LYS A 84 -15.34 7.14 7.94
CA LYS A 84 -15.76 8.52 7.81
C LYS A 84 -14.56 9.45 7.69
N TRP A 85 -14.49 10.19 6.59
CA TRP A 85 -13.44 11.19 6.39
C TRP A 85 -13.58 12.36 7.40
N ARG A 86 -12.44 12.93 7.80
CA ARG A 86 -12.37 14.14 8.63
C ARG A 86 -11.24 15.08 8.17
N PRO A 87 -11.37 16.41 8.38
CA PRO A 87 -10.29 17.35 8.09
C PRO A 87 -9.00 16.99 8.84
N GLY A 88 -7.86 17.10 8.14
CA GLY A 88 -6.54 16.78 8.70
C GLY A 88 -6.17 15.29 8.67
N LEU A 89 -7.01 14.41 8.09
CA LEU A 89 -6.63 13.04 7.83
C LEU A 89 -5.40 12.99 6.90
N THR A 90 -4.35 12.28 7.32
CA THR A 90 -3.10 12.16 6.58
C THR A 90 -2.67 10.70 6.47
N VAL A 91 -1.84 10.43 5.47
CA VAL A 91 -1.01 9.22 5.38
C VAL A 91 0.45 9.64 5.30
N GLU A 92 1.31 8.84 5.91
CA GLU A 92 2.74 8.96 5.75
C GLU A 92 3.16 8.26 4.45
N VAL A 93 3.84 8.99 3.59
CA VAL A 93 4.32 8.48 2.31
C VAL A 93 5.83 8.55 2.31
N GLU A 94 6.44 7.40 2.07
CA GLU A 94 7.89 7.28 1.87
C GLU A 94 8.15 6.78 0.46
N TRP A 95 9.14 7.34 -0.22
CA TRP A 95 9.48 6.90 -1.56
C TRP A 95 10.95 7.14 -1.88
N GLN A 96 11.44 6.39 -2.85
CA GLN A 96 12.72 6.60 -3.48
C GLN A 96 12.51 6.73 -4.98
N ASP A 97 13.06 7.78 -5.56
CA ASP A 97 13.18 7.90 -7.01
C ASP A 97 14.61 7.54 -7.45
N ASP A 98 14.80 7.34 -8.75
CA ASP A 98 16.10 6.94 -9.31
C ASP A 98 17.20 7.99 -9.07
N LEU A 99 16.85 9.27 -8.91
CA LEU A 99 17.81 10.34 -8.62
C LEU A 99 18.34 10.24 -7.18
N LEU A 100 17.46 9.94 -6.22
CA LEU A 100 17.86 9.69 -4.84
C LEU A 100 18.64 8.40 -4.75
N TYR A 101 18.16 7.31 -5.38
CA TYR A 101 18.84 6.01 -5.35
C TYR A 101 20.29 6.09 -5.84
N ALA A 102 20.55 6.89 -6.88
CA ALA A 102 21.90 7.10 -7.42
C ALA A 102 22.84 7.80 -6.42
N LYS A 103 22.31 8.57 -5.47
CA LYS A 103 23.08 9.32 -4.45
C LYS A 103 23.16 8.58 -3.13
N ASP A 104 22.08 7.92 -2.74
CA ASP A 104 21.91 7.20 -1.50
C ASP A 104 20.97 6.01 -1.73
N ARG A 105 21.53 4.80 -1.73
CA ARG A 105 20.80 3.57 -2.07
C ARG A 105 19.77 3.20 -1.01
N ASP A 106 19.98 3.64 0.23
CA ASP A 106 19.09 3.36 1.36
C ASP A 106 18.20 4.59 1.70
N GLY A 107 18.36 5.70 0.96
CA GLY A 107 17.66 6.94 1.20
C GLY A 107 16.18 6.88 0.79
N LEU A 108 15.31 7.44 1.65
CA LEU A 108 13.90 7.63 1.38
C LEU A 108 13.50 9.10 1.59
N TYR A 109 12.77 9.65 0.65
CA TYR A 109 11.97 10.85 0.89
C TYR A 109 10.78 10.49 1.78
N LYS A 110 10.26 11.49 2.52
CA LYS A 110 9.17 11.30 3.47
C LYS A 110 8.26 12.53 3.51
N ALA A 111 6.95 12.32 3.48
CA ALA A 111 5.97 13.39 3.59
C ALA A 111 4.67 12.93 4.26
N GLN A 112 4.05 13.82 5.04
CA GLN A 112 2.65 13.68 5.47
C GLN A 112 1.76 14.22 4.37
N VAL A 113 1.01 13.35 3.71
CA VAL A 113 0.11 13.71 2.61
C VAL A 113 -1.32 13.72 3.12
N LEU A 114 -2.02 14.84 2.93
CA LEU A 114 -3.44 14.95 3.25
C LEU A 114 -4.24 14.01 2.36
N VAL A 115 -5.11 13.22 2.98
CA VAL A 115 -6.08 12.39 2.27
C VAL A 115 -7.26 13.29 1.89
N GLU A 116 -7.56 13.31 0.60
CA GLU A 116 -8.66 14.09 0.07
C GLU A 116 -10.02 13.59 0.61
N PRO A 117 -11.03 14.48 0.70
CA PRO A 117 -12.37 14.08 1.11
C PRO A 117 -12.91 12.90 0.28
N TYR A 118 -13.47 11.91 0.96
CA TYR A 118 -14.12 10.76 0.33
C TYR A 118 -15.50 10.48 0.95
N PRO A 119 -16.44 9.93 0.16
CA PRO A 119 -17.74 9.50 0.68
C PRO A 119 -17.58 8.37 1.71
N GLU A 120 -18.38 8.44 2.77
CA GLU A 120 -18.34 7.51 3.90
C GLU A 120 -18.55 6.05 3.44
N GLY A 121 -17.71 5.13 3.89
CA GLY A 121 -17.84 3.68 3.63
C GLY A 121 -17.57 3.21 2.20
N GLU A 122 -17.23 4.10 1.27
CA GLU A 122 -17.15 3.77 -0.16
C GLU A 122 -15.77 3.48 -0.78
N PRO A 123 -14.61 3.97 -0.29
CA PRO A 123 -13.37 3.82 -1.05
C PRO A 123 -12.85 2.37 -1.06
N ALA A 124 -12.52 1.88 -2.25
CA ALA A 124 -11.91 0.55 -2.43
C ALA A 124 -10.39 0.61 -2.62
N SER A 125 -9.84 1.78 -2.94
CA SER A 125 -8.42 1.97 -3.19
C SER A 125 -7.96 3.35 -2.77
N LEU A 126 -6.74 3.43 -2.26
CA LEU A 126 -5.99 4.67 -2.10
C LEU A 126 -5.13 4.86 -3.34
N TRP A 127 -5.43 5.88 -4.13
CA TRP A 127 -4.64 6.30 -5.28
C TRP A 127 -3.62 7.33 -4.82
N LEU A 128 -2.35 6.96 -4.89
CA LEU A 128 -1.23 7.83 -4.56
C LEU A 128 -0.63 8.38 -5.86
N ALA A 129 -0.93 9.64 -6.16
CA ALA A 129 -0.54 10.28 -7.40
C ALA A 129 0.65 11.23 -7.19
N PHE A 130 1.78 10.89 -7.79
CA PHE A 130 3.00 11.68 -7.82
C PHE A 130 3.00 12.57 -9.05
N PHE A 131 3.05 13.88 -8.85
CA PHE A 131 3.11 14.89 -9.88
C PHE A 131 4.51 15.54 -9.93
N PRO A 132 4.83 16.25 -11.02
CA PRO A 132 5.95 17.19 -11.03
C PRO A 132 5.91 18.15 -9.82
N ASP A 133 7.06 18.76 -9.52
CA ASP A 133 7.24 19.70 -8.41
C ASP A 133 7.03 19.12 -7.00
N ASN A 134 7.29 17.81 -6.83
CA ASN A 134 7.18 17.08 -5.57
C ASN A 134 5.76 17.10 -4.96
N LYS A 135 4.73 17.31 -5.78
CA LYS A 135 3.34 17.27 -5.33
C LYS A 135 2.84 15.83 -5.30
N ILE A 136 2.31 15.40 -4.15
CA ILE A 136 1.70 14.09 -3.98
C ILE A 136 0.24 14.28 -3.56
N ARG A 137 -0.67 13.53 -4.18
CA ARG A 137 -2.09 13.47 -3.80
C ARG A 137 -2.44 12.08 -3.30
N ALA A 138 -3.16 12.01 -2.18
CA ALA A 138 -3.69 10.77 -1.62
C ALA A 138 -5.22 10.78 -1.78
N ILE A 139 -5.72 9.98 -2.73
CA ILE A 139 -7.12 10.00 -3.17
C ILE A 139 -7.77 8.66 -2.86
N ALA A 140 -8.70 8.63 -1.91
CA ALA A 140 -9.47 7.42 -1.61
C ALA A 140 -10.68 7.34 -2.56
N SER A 141 -10.77 6.29 -3.37
CA SER A 141 -11.88 6.13 -4.32
C SER A 141 -12.14 4.68 -4.70
N ARG A 142 -13.41 4.35 -4.92
CA ARG A 142 -13.83 3.11 -5.61
C ARG A 142 -13.68 3.21 -7.13
N TYR A 143 -13.61 4.41 -7.67
CA TYR A 143 -13.46 4.64 -9.09
C TYR A 143 -11.99 4.62 -9.47
N THR A 144 -11.71 4.40 -10.75
CA THR A 144 -10.36 4.48 -11.32
C THR A 144 -10.22 5.79 -12.10
N PRO A 145 -8.99 6.27 -12.34
CA PRO A 145 -8.76 7.32 -13.33
C PRO A 145 -9.50 7.03 -14.65
N ARG A 146 -9.91 8.10 -15.36
CA ARG A 146 -10.82 8.11 -16.53
C ARG A 146 -12.31 7.93 -16.22
N HIS A 147 -12.69 7.42 -15.04
CA HIS A 147 -14.10 7.34 -14.67
C HIS A 147 -14.65 8.75 -14.36
N PRO A 148 -15.88 9.11 -14.78
CA PRO A 148 -16.44 10.46 -14.55
C PRO A 148 -16.50 10.89 -13.09
N ASN A 149 -16.68 9.92 -12.19
CA ASN A 149 -16.73 10.15 -10.74
C ASN A 149 -15.35 10.03 -10.05
N PHE A 150 -14.26 9.85 -10.81
CA PHE A 150 -12.94 9.94 -10.23
C PHE A 150 -12.56 11.41 -10.03
N PRO A 151 -11.99 11.80 -8.89
CA PRO A 151 -11.71 13.20 -8.59
C PRO A 151 -10.95 13.93 -9.70
N ASP A 152 -11.38 15.17 -9.95
CA ASP A 152 -10.81 16.13 -10.91
C ASP A 152 -10.67 15.64 -12.35
N GLY A 153 -11.43 14.62 -12.76
CA GLY A 153 -11.37 14.07 -14.11
C GLY A 153 -9.99 13.48 -14.46
N LEU A 154 -9.22 13.09 -13.44
CA LEU A 154 -7.85 12.63 -13.60
C LEU A 154 -7.81 11.38 -14.51
N LYS A 155 -6.89 11.40 -15.49
CA LYS A 155 -6.63 10.28 -16.40
C LYS A 155 -5.41 9.49 -15.93
N PHE A 156 -5.20 8.27 -16.44
CA PHE A 156 -3.97 7.55 -16.13
C PHE A 156 -2.74 8.32 -16.63
N PRO A 157 -1.58 8.22 -15.93
CA PRO A 157 -0.34 8.83 -16.38
C PRO A 157 0.01 8.48 -17.84
N PHE A 158 -0.21 7.22 -18.22
CA PHE A 158 -0.02 6.76 -19.59
C PHE A 158 -0.86 7.56 -20.60
N ASP A 159 -2.16 7.75 -20.31
CA ASP A 159 -3.08 8.47 -21.19
C ASP A 159 -2.68 9.95 -21.31
N VAL A 160 -2.22 10.56 -20.20
CA VAL A 160 -1.74 11.94 -20.18
C VAL A 160 -0.48 12.07 -21.03
N CYS A 161 0.50 11.19 -20.84
CA CYS A 161 1.75 11.22 -21.59
C CYS A 161 1.57 10.94 -23.08
N MET A 162 0.70 9.99 -23.45
CA MET A 162 0.41 9.69 -24.85
C MET A 162 -0.32 10.82 -25.59
N ALA A 163 -1.02 11.69 -24.87
CA ALA A 163 -1.67 12.87 -25.45
C ALA A 163 -0.68 14.02 -25.73
N ASP A 164 0.51 13.98 -25.13
CA ASP A 164 1.59 14.94 -25.37
C ASP A 164 2.66 14.33 -26.26
N ALA A 165 2.93 14.95 -27.42
CA ALA A 165 3.83 14.39 -28.41
C ALA A 165 5.28 14.23 -27.90
N ALA A 166 5.75 15.16 -27.07
CA ALA A 166 7.10 15.11 -26.53
C ALA A 166 7.24 14.00 -25.49
N CYS A 167 6.27 13.89 -24.57
CA CYS A 167 6.22 12.84 -23.57
C CYS A 167 6.11 11.46 -24.23
N ALA A 168 5.16 11.28 -25.15
CA ALA A 168 4.95 10.02 -25.85
C ALA A 168 6.21 9.55 -26.60
N THR A 169 6.90 10.48 -27.29
CA THR A 169 8.15 10.17 -28.00
C THR A 169 9.26 9.76 -27.03
N LYS A 170 9.36 10.45 -25.89
CA LYS A 170 10.41 10.21 -24.88
C LYS A 170 10.20 8.90 -24.12
N PHE A 171 8.99 8.64 -23.65
CA PHE A 171 8.71 7.54 -22.72
C PHE A 171 8.03 6.33 -23.35
N TYR A 172 7.41 6.49 -24.52
CA TYR A 172 6.70 5.41 -25.22
C TYR A 172 7.03 5.32 -26.73
N PRO A 173 8.31 5.41 -27.15
CA PRO A 173 8.68 5.41 -28.58
C PRO A 173 8.20 4.17 -29.33
N GLU A 174 8.27 2.99 -28.69
CA GLU A 174 7.81 1.73 -29.29
C GLU A 174 6.29 1.69 -29.51
N ARG A 175 5.52 2.38 -28.66
CA ARG A 175 4.06 2.46 -28.82
C ARG A 175 3.68 3.33 -30.00
N ILE A 176 4.43 4.42 -30.21
CA ILE A 176 4.30 5.28 -31.40
C ILE A 176 4.71 4.52 -32.66
N ALA A 177 5.85 3.82 -32.64
CA ALA A 177 6.31 3.05 -33.80
C ALA A 177 5.31 1.96 -34.21
N ARG A 178 4.61 1.34 -33.26
CA ARG A 178 3.56 0.35 -33.55
C ARG A 178 2.32 0.98 -34.18
N SER A 179 1.82 2.10 -33.65
CA SER A 179 0.59 2.72 -34.18
C SER A 179 0.75 3.26 -35.60
N GLN A 180 1.97 3.59 -36.03
CA GLN A 180 2.29 4.00 -37.40
C GLN A 180 2.40 2.82 -38.38
N LYS A 181 2.69 1.60 -37.89
CA LYS A 181 2.72 0.38 -38.72
C LYS A 181 1.33 -0.21 -38.95
N GLU A 182 0.37 0.15 -38.11
CA GLU A 182 -1.03 -0.31 -38.14
C GLU A 182 -1.95 0.63 -38.96
N GLN A 183 -1.41 1.73 -39.51
CA GLN A 183 -2.08 2.69 -40.40
C GLN A 183 -1.57 2.52 -41.83
#